data_AF-A0AAJ1MPW7-F1
#
_entry.id   AF-A0AAJ1MPW7-F1
#
_cell.length_a   1.000
_cell.length_b   1.000
_cell.length_c   1.000
_cell.angle_alpha   90.00
_cell.angle_beta   90.00
_cell.angle_gamma   90.00
#
_symmetry.space_group_name_H-M   'P 1'
#
loop_
_entity.id
_entity.type
_entity.pdbx_description
1 polymer ?
#
loop_
_entity_poly.entity_id
_entity_poly.type
_entity_poly.pdbx_seq_one_letter_code
_entity_poly.pdbx_strand_id
1 'polypeptide(L)' 'MAKTITMRVDDDTYNLIKTAAEGDRRSISNFIEYATRAFLTEESFVSDNEMDEILADENLLKNFKQGRKEIKEGKYRIVG' A
#
# COMPACT_ATOMS: atom_id res chain seq x y z
N MET A 1 8.77 -2.00 28.79
CA MET A 1 7.42 -1.74 29.35
C MET A 1 6.44 -1.68 28.20
N ALA A 2 5.30 -2.39 28.30
CA ALA A 2 4.23 -2.27 27.30
C ALA A 2 3.59 -0.87 27.38
N LYS A 3 3.18 -0.33 26.23
CA LYS A 3 2.44 0.93 26.10
C LYS A 3 1.09 0.63 25.47
N THR A 4 0.07 1.36 25.88
CA THR A 4 -1.30 1.19 25.36
C THR A 4 -1.61 2.28 24.36
N ILE A 5 -2.18 1.89 23.22
CA ILE A 5 -2.72 2.80 22.21
C ILE A 5 -4.24 2.79 22.35
N THR A 6 -4.84 3.96 22.48
CA THR A 6 -6.30 4.15 22.56
C THR A 6 -6.75 4.97 21.37
N MET A 7 -7.76 4.47 20.65
CA MET A 7 -8.31 5.11 19.47
C MET A 7 -9.84 5.14 19.56
N ARG A 8 -10.44 6.26 19.18
CA ARG A 8 -11.90 6.36 18.97
C ARG A 8 -12.16 6.33 17.47
N VAL A 9 -13.09 5.49 17.07
CA VAL A 9 -13.54 5.33 15.68
C VAL A 9 -15.06 5.34 15.67
N ASP A 10 -15.65 5.70 14.53
CA ASP A 10 -17.07 5.47 14.28
C ASP A 10 -17.35 3.98 13.98
N ASP A 11 -18.63 3.63 13.92
CA ASP A 11 -19.07 2.26 13.73
C ASP A 11 -18.67 1.70 12.36
N ASP A 12 -18.69 2.52 11.32
CA ASP A 12 -18.34 2.11 9.96
C ASP A 12 -16.86 1.74 9.88
N THR A 13 -15.99 2.58 10.44
CA THR A 13 -14.55 2.34 10.53
C THR A 13 -14.25 1.13 11.41
N TYR A 14 -14.96 0.99 12.54
CA TYR A 14 -14.81 -0.17 13.41
C TYR A 14 -15.15 -1.48 12.68
N ASN A 15 -16.29 -1.51 12.00
CA ASN A 15 -16.75 -2.69 11.27
C ASN A 15 -15.80 -3.05 10.12
N LEU A 16 -15.30 -2.05 9.39
CA LEU A 16 -14.30 -2.26 8.34
C LEU A 16 -13.04 -2.94 8.90
N ILE A 17 -12.46 -2.40 9.98
CA ILE A 17 -11.26 -2.96 10.62
C ILE A 17 -11.54 -4.36 11.17
N LYS A 18 -12.70 -4.56 11.78
CA LYS A 18 -13.12 -5.85 12.32
C LYS A 18 -13.21 -6.92 11.22
N THR A 19 -13.89 -6.64 10.12
CA THR A 19 -14.02 -7.58 9.00
C THR A 19 -12.66 -7.91 8.38
N ALA A 20 -11.77 -6.92 8.24
CA ALA A 20 -10.42 -7.16 7.75
C ALA A 20 -9.62 -8.07 8.71
N ALA A 21 -9.67 -7.79 10.01
CA ALA A 21 -9.00 -8.60 11.03
C ALA A 21 -9.53 -10.05 11.08
N GLU A 22 -10.85 -10.23 10.94
CA GLU A 22 -11.49 -11.55 10.86
C GLU A 22 -11.05 -12.34 9.61
N GLY A 23 -11.01 -11.68 8.45
CA GLY A 23 -10.52 -12.28 7.20
C GLY A 23 -9.07 -12.76 7.31
N ASP A 24 -8.26 -12.01 8.05
CA ASP A 24 -6.84 -12.28 8.30
C ASP A 24 -6.60 -13.12 9.59
N ARG A 25 -7.68 -13.69 10.15
CA ARG A 25 -7.72 -14.59 11.33
C ARG A 25 -6.93 -14.09 12.54
N ARG A 26 -7.02 -12.79 12.83
CA ARG A 26 -6.30 -12.14 13.93
C ARG A 26 -7.19 -11.18 14.71
N SER A 27 -6.76 -10.79 15.91
CA SER A 27 -7.47 -9.78 16.69
C SER A 27 -7.33 -8.39 16.05
N ILE A 28 -8.29 -7.50 16.29
CA ILE A 28 -8.26 -6.10 15.83
C ILE A 28 -6.94 -5.42 16.23
N SER A 29 -6.50 -5.58 17.48
CA SER A 29 -5.26 -4.98 17.96
C SER A 29 -4.03 -5.48 17.18
N ASN A 30 -3.97 -6.78 16.91
CA ASN A 30 -2.85 -7.36 16.16
C ASN A 30 -2.89 -6.95 14.68
N PHE A 31 -4.08 -6.87 14.08
CA PHE A 31 -4.26 -6.35 12.73
C PHE A 31 -3.75 -4.91 12.59
N ILE A 32 -4.18 -4.03 13.50
CA ILE A 32 -3.74 -2.61 13.50
C ILE A 32 -2.22 -2.52 13.69
N GLU A 33 -1.65 -3.28 14.63
CA GLU A 33 -0.19 -3.27 14.84
C GLU A 33 0.56 -3.71 13.59
N TYR A 34 0.15 -4.82 12.97
CA TYR A 34 0.78 -5.33 11.76
C TYR A 34 0.65 -4.36 10.60
N ALA A 35 -0.57 -3.87 10.32
CA ALA A 35 -0.82 -2.94 9.23
C ALA A 35 -0.02 -1.63 9.40
N THR A 36 0.09 -1.12 10.63
CA THR A 36 0.89 0.08 10.93
C THR A 36 2.38 -0.18 10.70
N ARG A 37 2.90 -1.33 11.12
CA ARG A 37 4.31 -1.69 10.86
C ARG A 37 4.58 -1.86 9.37
N ALA A 38 3.70 -2.55 8.65
CA ALA A 38 3.80 -2.74 7.21
C ALA A 38 3.79 -1.40 6.48
N PHE A 39 2.81 -0.54 6.78
CA PHE A 39 2.71 0.81 6.22
C PHE A 39 3.98 1.64 6.47
N LEU A 40 4.49 1.68 7.71
CA LEU A 40 5.74 2.40 8.02
C LEU A 40 6.96 1.80 7.33
N THR A 41 6.98 0.48 7.11
CA THR A 41 8.06 -0.18 6.37
C THR A 41 7.95 0.16 4.88
N GLU A 42 6.76 0.10 4.30
CA GLU A 42 6.52 0.45 2.90
C GLU A 42 6.80 1.95 2.62
N GLU A 43 6.37 2.86 3.49
CA GLU A 43 6.75 4.27 3.41
C GLU A 43 8.26 4.50 3.57
N SER A 44 8.97 3.58 4.23
CA SER A 44 10.42 3.67 4.43
C SER A 44 11.25 3.03 3.30
N PHE A 45 10.64 2.37 2.31
CA PHE A 45 11.39 1.60 1.30
C PHE A 45 10.94 1.91 -0.14
N VAL A 46 11.48 3.00 -0.68
CA VAL A 46 12.31 2.90 -1.90
C VAL A 46 13.67 3.45 -1.49
N SER A 47 14.70 2.60 -1.43
CA SER A 47 16.03 3.10 -1.13
C SER A 47 16.52 3.99 -2.28
N ASP A 48 17.37 4.98 -1.99
CA ASP A 48 17.95 5.84 -3.04
C ASP A 48 18.63 5.01 -4.14
N ASN A 49 19.26 3.89 -3.76
CA ASN A 49 19.87 2.94 -4.71
C ASN A 49 18.83 2.25 -5.61
N GLU A 50 17.70 1.80 -5.08
CA GLU A 50 16.62 1.22 -5.88
C GLU A 50 16.00 2.26 -6.81
N MET A 51 15.87 3.50 -6.35
CA MET A 51 15.41 4.60 -7.19
C MET A 51 16.41 4.90 -8.31
N ASP A 52 17.71 4.88 -8.00
CA ASP A 52 18.79 5.06 -8.97
C ASP A 52 18.79 3.93 -10.02
N GLU A 53 18.56 2.68 -9.61
CA GLU A 53 18.40 1.55 -10.53
C GLU A 53 17.18 1.71 -11.45
N ILE A 54 16.03 2.14 -10.90
CA ILE A 54 14.81 2.43 -11.67
C ILE A 54 15.07 3.56 -12.69
N LEU A 55 15.82 4.59 -12.30
CA LEU A 55 16.16 5.72 -13.18
C LEU A 55 17.23 5.38 -14.21
N ALA A 56 18.09 4.40 -13.93
CA ALA A 56 19.10 3.90 -14.85
C ALA A 56 18.53 2.93 -15.91
N ASP A 57 17.38 2.29 -15.65
CA ASP A 57 16.74 1.40 -16.63
C ASP A 57 15.97 2.19 -17.71
N GLU A 58 16.66 2.48 -18.81
CA GLU A 58 16.08 3.18 -19.96
C GLU A 58 14.88 2.44 -20.59
N ASN A 59 14.86 1.11 -20.56
CA ASN A 59 13.77 0.32 -21.12
C ASN A 59 12.51 0.43 -20.27
N LEU A 60 12.66 0.33 -18.95
CA LEU A 60 11.60 0.52 -17.98
C LEU A 60 11.02 1.94 -18.10
N LEU A 61 11.87 2.97 -18.15
CA LEU A 61 11.44 4.35 -18.33
C LEU A 61 10.71 4.58 -19.67
N LYS A 62 11.16 3.94 -20.75
CA LYS A 62 10.50 3.99 -22.05
C LYS A 62 9.12 3.34 -22.00
N ASN A 63 9.00 2.19 -21.34
CA ASN A 63 7.72 1.50 -21.16
C ASN A 63 6.74 2.33 -20.32
N PHE A 64 7.20 2.99 -19.25
CA PHE A 64 6.35 3.90 -18.47
C PHE A 64 5.86 5.10 -19.29
N LYS A 65 6.75 5.73 -20.07
CA LYS A 65 6.37 6.83 -20.97
C LYS A 65 5.33 6.39 -22.01
N GLN A 66 5.52 5.20 -22.57
CA GLN A 66 4.62 4.62 -23.56
C GLN A 66 3.27 4.28 -22.93
N GLY A 67 3.24 3.60 -21.79
CA GLY A 67 1.99 3.30 -21.07
C GLY A 67 1.23 4.57 -20.70
N ARG A 68 1.91 5.65 -20.28
CA ARG A 68 1.27 6.94 -20.01
C ARG A 68 0.63 7.56 -21.27
N LYS A 69 1.26 7.38 -22.44
CA LYS A 69 0.70 7.81 -23.71
C LYS A 69 -0.52 6.97 -24.10
N GLU A 70 -0.43 5.66 -23.95
CA GLU A 70 -1.53 4.72 -24.23
C GLU A 70 -2.75 4.98 -23.36
N ILE A 71 -2.58 5.25 -22.07
CA ILE A 71 -3.67 5.65 -21.18
C ILE A 71 -4.34 6.94 -21.67
N LYS A 72 -3.56 7.97 -22.04
CA LYS A 72 -4.09 9.23 -22.61
C LYS A 72 -4.83 9.01 -23.93
N GLU A 73 -4.39 8.03 -24.72
CA GLU A 73 -5.00 7.63 -25.99
C GLU A 73 -6.18 6.66 -25.82
N GLY A 74 -6.54 6.29 -24.58
CA GLY A 74 -7.64 5.36 -24.30
C GLY A 74 -7.34 3.89 -24.63
N LYS A 75 -6.07 3.54 -24.84
CA LYS A 75 -5.61 2.19 -25.20
C LYS A 75 -5.43 1.31 -23.97
N TYR A 76 -6.51 1.02 -23.27
CA TYR A 76 -6.51 0.11 -22.14
C TYR A 76 -7.81 -0.69 -22.06
N ARG A 77 -7.79 -1.79 -21.31
CA ARG A 77 -8.98 -2.57 -20.97
C ARG A 77 -9.12 -2.62 -19.46
N ILE A 78 -10.23 -2.11 -18.94
CA ILE A 78 -10.58 -2.28 -17.53
C ILE A 78 -11.04 -3.73 -17.36
N VAL A 79 -10.38 -4.44 -16.45
CA VAL A 79 -10.81 -5.77 -15.99
C VAL A 79 -11.28 -5.60 -14.55
N GLY A 80 -12.48 -6.10 -14.27
CA GLY A 80 -13.12 -6.09 -12.96
C GLY A 80 -13.60 -7.47 -12.58
#